data_AF-A0A973AAL0-F1
#
_entry.id   AF-A0A973AAL0-F1
#
_cell.length_a   1.000
_cell.length_b   1.000
_cell.length_c   1.000
_cell.angle_alpha   90.00
_cell.angle_beta   90.00
_cell.angle_gamma   90.00
#
_symmetry.space_group_name_H-M   'P 1'
#
loop_
_entity.id
_entity.type
_entity.pdbx_description
1 polymer ?
#
loop_
_entity_poly.entity_id
_entity_poly.type
_entity_poly.pdbx_seq_one_letter_code
_entity_poly.pdbx_strand_id
1 'polypeptide(L)'
;MSQIAIHQLIRGSFLAGVLFVTLNAHAVVTVSGAGIADQLSDDGASVSVDIKSAFNGNPNTFALTSGALPDGLSLNGITGLITGTVNPSASEASPYSAEISASDGGTPVPDAFTWTVTNIAPLAVADKNGINEAGTTITGNVLANDADGAPDTDALIVGAINGGTVGAATAGTYGSLVLNSDGSYTYTIDNLNPVVQALDAGQTLLDILTYTANDKEGGTSNATLD
;
A
#
# COMPACT_ATOMS: atom_id res chain seq x y z
N MET A 1 -18.70 4.63 -53.22
CA MET A 1 -17.74 3.66 -53.77
C MET A 1 -17.50 2.65 -52.65
N SER A 2 -18.15 1.49 -52.62
CA SER A 2 -17.93 0.36 -53.52
C SER A 2 -19.25 -0.35 -53.85
N GLN A 3 -19.44 -0.69 -55.13
CA GLN A 3 -20.55 -1.50 -55.63
C GLN A 3 -20.25 -2.99 -55.41
N ILE A 4 -21.25 -3.78 -55.04
CA ILE A 4 -21.23 -5.25 -55.23
C ILE A 4 -22.35 -5.58 -56.20
N ALA A 5 -21.95 -6.02 -57.40
CA ALA A 5 -22.82 -6.45 -58.48
C ALA A 5 -23.35 -7.87 -58.21
N ILE A 6 -24.65 -8.10 -58.47
CA ILE A 6 -25.24 -9.43 -58.49
C ILE A 6 -25.78 -9.69 -59.90
N HIS A 7 -25.14 -10.60 -60.64
CA HIS A 7 -25.62 -11.14 -61.92
C HIS A 7 -26.34 -12.48 -61.68
N GLN A 8 -27.52 -12.65 -62.27
CA GLN A 8 -28.28 -13.92 -62.38
C GLN A 8 -27.56 -14.92 -63.32
N LEU A 9 -27.76 -16.25 -63.36
CA LEU A 9 -28.98 -17.06 -63.53
C LEU A 9 -28.57 -18.56 -63.65
N ILE A 10 -29.15 -19.54 -62.93
CA ILE A 10 -29.33 -20.95 -63.41
C ILE A 10 -30.60 -21.56 -62.78
N ARG A 11 -31.44 -22.17 -63.63
CA ARG A 11 -32.70 -22.86 -63.30
C ARG A 11 -32.46 -24.26 -62.72
N GLY A 12 -33.08 -24.58 -61.59
CA GLY A 12 -33.23 -25.93 -61.06
C GLY A 12 -34.11 -25.91 -59.80
N SER A 13 -35.19 -26.70 -59.78
CA SER A 13 -36.16 -26.74 -58.68
C SER A 13 -35.51 -27.12 -57.34
N PHE A 14 -35.43 -26.16 -56.43
CA PHE A 14 -35.35 -26.39 -55.00
C PHE A 14 -36.39 -25.48 -54.35
N LEU A 15 -37.26 -26.04 -53.50
CA LEU A 15 -38.02 -25.24 -52.54
C LEU A 15 -36.96 -24.60 -51.61
N ALA A 16 -36.52 -23.39 -51.95
CA ALA A 16 -35.59 -22.65 -51.13
C ALA A 16 -36.36 -22.17 -49.89
N GLY A 17 -36.24 -22.93 -48.79
CA GLY A 17 -36.60 -22.42 -47.48
C GLY A 17 -35.77 -21.17 -47.22
N VAL A 18 -36.41 -20.01 -47.15
CA VAL A 18 -35.75 -18.77 -46.75
C VAL A 18 -35.41 -18.91 -45.27
N LEU A 19 -34.13 -19.12 -44.96
CA LEU A 19 -33.64 -19.04 -43.59
C LEU A 19 -33.58 -17.58 -43.19
N PHE A 20 -34.49 -17.14 -42.33
CA PHE A 20 -34.37 -15.86 -41.65
C PHE A 20 -33.37 -16.02 -40.51
N VAL A 21 -32.14 -15.52 -40.71
CA VAL A 21 -31.21 -15.29 -39.61
C VAL A 21 -31.46 -13.88 -39.09
N THR A 22 -32.08 -13.77 -37.91
CA THR A 22 -32.17 -12.48 -37.21
C THR A 22 -30.79 -12.17 -36.62
N LEU A 23 -30.07 -11.21 -37.21
CA LEU A 23 -28.93 -10.60 -36.54
C LEU A 23 -29.48 -9.53 -35.58
N ASN A 24 -29.39 -9.79 -34.28
CA ASN A 24 -29.59 -8.73 -33.29
C ASN A 24 -28.35 -7.83 -33.31
N ALA A 25 -28.54 -6.52 -33.46
CA ALA A 25 -27.45 -5.58 -33.25
C ALA A 25 -26.96 -5.69 -31.81
N HIS A 26 -25.64 -5.79 -31.63
CA HIS A 26 -25.08 -5.77 -30.29
C HIS A 26 -25.27 -4.38 -29.67
N ALA A 27 -25.54 -4.31 -28.36
CA ALA A 27 -25.63 -3.02 -27.68
C ALA A 27 -24.23 -2.42 -27.60
N VAL A 28 -23.98 -1.35 -28.36
CA VAL A 28 -22.64 -0.75 -28.47
C VAL A 28 -22.14 -0.35 -27.08
N VAL A 29 -20.99 -0.89 -26.68
CA VAL A 29 -20.29 -0.47 -25.47
C VAL A 29 -19.97 1.02 -25.58
N THR A 30 -20.26 1.76 -24.53
CA THR A 30 -19.93 3.19 -24.38
C THR A 30 -19.62 3.46 -22.91
N VAL A 31 -18.85 4.51 -22.64
CA VAL A 31 -18.64 4.97 -21.26
C VAL A 31 -19.98 5.48 -20.69
N SER A 32 -20.26 5.10 -19.45
CA SER A 32 -21.46 5.49 -18.72
C SER A 32 -21.15 6.66 -17.79
N GLY A 33 -21.90 7.76 -17.91
CA GLY A 33 -21.71 8.92 -17.05
C GLY A 33 -20.29 9.47 -17.09
N ALA A 34 -19.64 9.54 -15.92
CA ALA A 34 -18.26 10.03 -15.79
C ALA A 34 -17.20 8.95 -16.07
N GLY A 35 -17.59 7.70 -16.30
CA GLY A 35 -16.66 6.59 -16.47
C GLY A 35 -16.17 5.97 -15.16
N ILE A 36 -15.01 5.33 -15.20
CA ILE A 36 -14.31 4.75 -14.06
C ILE A 36 -13.87 5.91 -13.17
N ALA A 37 -14.34 5.93 -11.93
CA ALA A 37 -13.92 6.95 -10.97
C ALA A 37 -12.45 6.77 -10.57
N ASP A 38 -11.79 7.87 -10.25
CA ASP A 38 -10.50 7.83 -9.56
C ASP A 38 -10.63 7.06 -8.24
N GLN A 39 -9.59 6.31 -7.91
CA GLN A 39 -9.54 5.45 -6.73
C GLN A 39 -8.55 5.99 -5.70
N LEU A 40 -8.86 5.75 -4.44
CA LEU A 40 -7.99 6.04 -3.29
C LEU A 40 -7.92 4.81 -2.41
N SER A 41 -6.73 4.43 -1.98
CA SER A 41 -6.52 3.35 -1.02
C SER A 41 -5.29 3.66 -0.19
N ASP A 42 -5.25 3.11 1.02
CA ASP A 42 -3.99 2.99 1.74
C ASP A 42 -3.17 1.81 1.18
N ASP A 43 -1.86 1.81 1.38
CA ASP A 43 -1.05 0.61 1.23
C ASP A 43 -1.48 -0.50 2.20
N GLY A 44 -1.18 -1.74 1.82
CA GLY A 44 -1.68 -2.94 2.50
C GLY A 44 -3.20 -3.14 2.40
N ALA A 45 -3.98 -2.19 1.84
CA ALA A 45 -5.43 -2.28 1.81
C ALA A 45 -5.93 -3.38 0.88
N SER A 46 -6.94 -4.13 1.34
CA SER A 46 -7.66 -5.08 0.48
C SER A 46 -8.69 -4.34 -0.38
N VAL A 47 -8.69 -4.64 -1.68
CA VAL A 47 -9.47 -3.92 -2.69
C VAL A 47 -10.41 -4.89 -3.43
N SER A 48 -11.63 -4.42 -3.68
CA SER A 48 -12.62 -5.06 -4.56
C SER A 48 -13.48 -4.00 -5.24
N VAL A 49 -13.10 -3.59 -6.45
CA VAL A 49 -13.78 -2.53 -7.22
C VAL A 49 -14.37 -3.12 -8.49
N ASP A 50 -15.68 -3.00 -8.67
CA ASP A 50 -16.37 -3.38 -9.90
C ASP A 50 -16.41 -2.17 -10.85
N ILE A 51 -15.63 -2.23 -11.94
CA ILE A 51 -15.62 -1.17 -12.96
C ILE A 51 -16.64 -1.41 -14.07
N LYS A 52 -17.36 -2.53 -14.08
CA LYS A 52 -18.29 -2.86 -15.15
C LYS A 52 -19.42 -1.84 -15.27
N SER A 53 -19.87 -1.27 -14.15
CA SER A 53 -20.92 -0.24 -14.15
C SER A 53 -20.50 1.09 -14.78
N ALA A 54 -19.20 1.31 -14.99
CA ALA A 54 -18.68 2.46 -15.73
C ALA A 54 -18.97 2.38 -17.24
N PHE A 55 -19.52 1.27 -17.73
CA PHE A 55 -19.79 1.04 -19.14
C PHE A 55 -21.25 0.61 -19.38
N ASN A 56 -21.84 1.15 -20.45
CA ASN A 56 -23.10 0.68 -21.01
C ASN A 56 -22.86 -0.49 -21.98
N GLY A 57 -23.94 -1.14 -22.45
CA GLY A 57 -23.85 -2.19 -23.47
C GLY A 57 -23.51 -3.59 -22.95
N ASN A 58 -23.35 -3.76 -21.62
CA ASN A 58 -23.02 -5.03 -20.97
C ASN A 58 -21.72 -5.69 -21.49
N PRO A 59 -20.57 -5.01 -21.37
CA PRO A 59 -19.28 -5.60 -21.74
C PRO A 59 -19.01 -6.90 -20.98
N ASN A 60 -18.29 -7.80 -21.65
CA ASN A 60 -17.90 -9.12 -21.15
C ASN A 60 -16.38 -9.37 -21.26
N THR A 61 -15.64 -8.37 -21.74
CA THR A 61 -14.18 -8.38 -21.81
C THR A 61 -13.63 -7.04 -21.34
N PHE A 62 -12.59 -7.09 -20.52
CA PHE A 62 -11.91 -5.93 -19.96
C PHE A 62 -10.41 -6.14 -20.05
N ALA A 63 -9.66 -5.10 -20.41
CA ALA A 63 -8.21 -5.17 -20.51
C ALA A 63 -7.59 -3.85 -20.10
N LEU A 64 -6.56 -3.90 -19.25
CA LEU A 64 -5.66 -2.78 -19.01
C LEU A 64 -4.85 -2.54 -20.30
N THR A 65 -5.09 -1.42 -20.96
CA THR A 65 -4.50 -1.08 -22.27
C THR A 65 -3.32 -0.12 -22.16
N SER A 66 -3.24 0.65 -21.07
CA SER A 66 -2.12 1.55 -20.79
C SER A 66 -1.96 1.76 -19.29
N GLY A 67 -0.76 2.15 -18.87
CA GLY A 67 -0.44 2.42 -17.46
C GLY A 67 -0.39 1.14 -16.61
N ALA A 68 -0.66 1.28 -15.32
CA ALA A 68 -0.59 0.20 -14.34
C ALA A 68 -1.63 0.38 -13.24
N LEU A 69 -2.11 -0.73 -12.68
CA LEU A 69 -2.75 -0.72 -11.36
C LEU A 69 -1.63 -0.73 -10.29
N PRO A 70 -1.91 -0.26 -9.06
CA PRO A 70 -1.03 -0.51 -7.93
C PRO A 70 -0.62 -1.99 -7.84
N ASP A 71 0.65 -2.24 -7.53
CA ASP A 71 1.15 -3.60 -7.37
C ASP A 71 0.29 -4.37 -6.36
N GLY A 72 0.06 -5.66 -6.64
CA GLY A 72 -0.82 -6.51 -5.83
C GLY A 72 -2.30 -6.46 -6.22
N LEU A 73 -2.72 -5.50 -7.05
CA LEU A 73 -4.05 -5.49 -7.67
C LEU A 73 -4.06 -6.17 -9.04
N SER A 74 -5.20 -6.77 -9.38
CA SER A 74 -5.40 -7.44 -10.67
C SER A 74 -6.80 -7.19 -11.21
N LEU A 75 -6.91 -6.98 -12.53
CA LEU A 75 -8.17 -6.88 -13.23
C LEU A 75 -8.61 -8.27 -13.71
N ASN A 76 -9.80 -8.70 -13.29
CA ASN A 76 -10.46 -9.83 -13.93
C ASN A 76 -11.02 -9.40 -15.28
N GLY A 77 -10.39 -9.87 -16.36
CA GLY A 77 -10.72 -9.48 -17.72
C GLY A 77 -12.10 -9.93 -18.23
N ILE A 78 -12.91 -10.63 -17.44
CA ILE A 78 -14.27 -11.04 -17.81
C ILE A 78 -15.31 -10.32 -16.96
N THR A 79 -15.09 -10.26 -15.64
CA THR A 79 -16.07 -9.66 -14.73
C THR A 79 -15.93 -8.14 -14.64
N GLY A 80 -14.75 -7.58 -14.96
CA GLY A 80 -14.46 -6.17 -14.70
C GLY A 80 -14.17 -5.88 -13.22
N LEU A 81 -13.93 -6.91 -12.41
CA LEU A 81 -13.59 -6.74 -11.00
C LEU A 81 -12.08 -6.53 -10.86
N ILE A 82 -11.67 -5.41 -10.26
CA ILE A 82 -10.31 -5.18 -9.79
C ILE A 82 -10.23 -5.68 -8.34
N THR A 83 -9.37 -6.66 -8.09
CA THR A 83 -9.20 -7.26 -6.76
C THR A 83 -7.75 -7.45 -6.41
N GLY A 84 -7.46 -7.45 -5.11
CA GLY A 84 -6.17 -7.81 -4.56
C GLY A 84 -5.92 -7.12 -3.23
N THR A 85 -4.67 -7.13 -2.82
CA THR A 85 -4.17 -6.34 -1.71
C THR A 85 -3.16 -5.37 -2.31
N VAL A 86 -3.32 -4.07 -2.04
CA VAL A 86 -2.33 -3.07 -2.43
C VAL A 86 -1.01 -3.44 -1.77
N ASN A 87 0.06 -3.53 -2.56
CA ASN A 87 1.41 -3.79 -2.04
C ASN A 87 1.73 -2.74 -0.95
N PRO A 88 2.27 -3.14 0.23
CA PRO A 88 2.79 -2.23 1.25
C PRO A 88 3.59 -1.06 0.65
N SER A 89 4.52 -1.34 -0.26
CA SER A 89 5.33 -0.30 -0.89
C SER A 89 4.68 0.48 -2.04
N ALA A 90 3.36 0.36 -2.25
CA ALA A 90 2.72 0.95 -3.42
C ALA A 90 2.59 2.47 -3.34
N SER A 91 2.62 3.07 -2.15
CA SER A 91 2.57 4.52 -1.96
C SER A 91 3.79 5.24 -2.58
N GLU A 92 4.95 4.59 -2.65
CA GLU A 92 6.19 5.14 -3.21
C GLU A 92 6.13 5.45 -4.72
N ALA A 93 5.28 4.75 -5.46
CA ALA A 93 5.05 4.98 -6.89
C ALA A 93 3.70 5.68 -7.19
N SER A 94 2.99 6.11 -6.15
CA SER A 94 1.73 6.82 -6.26
C SER A 94 1.91 8.22 -6.89
N PRO A 95 0.96 8.71 -7.70
CA PRO A 95 -0.26 8.05 -8.15
C PRO A 95 -0.03 7.17 -9.39
N TYR A 96 -0.83 6.11 -9.50
CA TYR A 96 -0.88 5.25 -10.68
C TYR A 96 -1.89 5.80 -11.68
N SER A 97 -1.52 5.83 -12.97
CA SER A 97 -2.46 6.07 -14.06
C SER A 97 -2.76 4.76 -14.77
N ALA A 98 -4.03 4.50 -15.06
CA ALA A 98 -4.49 3.29 -15.74
C ALA A 98 -5.52 3.64 -16.81
N GLU A 99 -5.45 2.93 -17.95
CA GLU A 99 -6.50 2.95 -18.96
C GLU A 99 -7.03 1.53 -19.13
N ILE A 100 -8.33 1.34 -18.95
CA ILE A 100 -9.01 0.06 -19.15
C ILE A 100 -9.95 0.18 -20.34
N SER A 101 -9.86 -0.77 -21.26
CA SER A 101 -10.83 -0.94 -22.32
C SER A 101 -11.88 -2.00 -21.98
N ALA A 102 -13.14 -1.71 -22.29
CA ALA A 102 -14.24 -2.64 -22.20
C ALA A 102 -14.76 -3.01 -23.60
N SER A 103 -15.07 -4.28 -23.82
CA SER A 103 -15.68 -4.76 -25.06
C SER A 103 -16.70 -5.86 -24.78
N ASP A 104 -17.62 -6.01 -25.71
CA ASP A 104 -18.60 -7.08 -25.76
C ASP A 104 -18.30 -8.08 -26.92
N GLY A 105 -17.15 -7.92 -27.58
CA GLY A 105 -16.77 -8.59 -28.84
C GLY A 105 -16.65 -7.62 -30.02
N GLY A 106 -17.12 -6.38 -29.87
CA GLY A 106 -16.88 -5.27 -30.79
C GLY A 106 -15.57 -4.52 -30.57
N THR A 107 -15.47 -3.31 -31.12
CA THR A 107 -14.34 -2.40 -30.88
C THR A 107 -14.26 -2.03 -29.40
N PRO A 108 -13.12 -2.26 -28.73
CA PRO A 108 -12.96 -1.89 -27.32
C PRO A 108 -13.10 -0.38 -27.10
N VAL A 109 -13.76 -0.02 -26.00
CA VAL A 109 -13.93 1.38 -25.56
C VAL A 109 -13.03 1.63 -24.35
N PRO A 110 -11.99 2.48 -24.48
CA PRO A 110 -11.11 2.82 -23.38
C PRO A 110 -11.74 3.85 -22.44
N ASP A 111 -11.34 3.78 -21.18
CA ASP A 111 -11.58 4.79 -20.17
C ASP A 111 -10.39 4.84 -19.20
N ALA A 112 -10.00 6.05 -18.79
CA ALA A 112 -8.79 6.27 -18.00
C ALA A 112 -9.13 6.83 -16.63
N PHE A 113 -8.37 6.42 -15.62
CA PHE A 113 -8.53 6.86 -14.24
C PHE A 113 -7.18 6.84 -13.52
N THR A 114 -7.15 7.48 -12.36
CA THR A 114 -5.99 7.47 -11.44
C THR A 114 -6.29 6.63 -10.20
N TRP A 115 -5.26 5.98 -9.66
CA TRP A 115 -5.29 5.33 -8.36
C TRP A 115 -4.24 5.98 -7.47
N THR A 116 -4.69 6.72 -6.46
CA THR A 116 -3.78 7.25 -5.44
C THR A 116 -3.67 6.25 -4.32
N VAL A 117 -2.43 5.87 -3.99
CA VAL A 117 -2.10 5.11 -2.79
C VAL A 117 -1.50 6.05 -1.75
N THR A 118 -1.97 5.98 -0.50
CA THR A 118 -1.47 6.73 0.65
C THR A 118 -0.69 5.84 1.59
N ASN A 119 0.44 6.34 2.10
CA ASN A 119 1.24 5.66 3.10
C ASN A 119 0.60 5.72 4.50
N ILE A 120 0.49 4.57 5.16
CA ILE A 120 0.17 4.48 6.58
C ILE A 120 1.44 4.59 7.44
N ALA A 121 1.53 5.67 8.22
CA ALA A 121 2.67 5.86 9.11
C ALA A 121 2.76 4.82 10.26
N PRO A 122 3.97 4.58 10.78
CA PRO A 122 4.19 3.70 11.93
C PRO A 122 3.44 4.10 13.20
N LEU A 123 3.22 3.12 14.07
CA LEU A 123 2.69 3.25 15.42
C LEU A 123 3.77 2.84 16.43
N ALA A 124 4.58 3.81 16.87
CA ALA A 124 5.59 3.57 17.90
C ALA A 124 4.99 3.63 19.31
N VAL A 125 5.43 2.74 20.20
CA VAL A 125 4.92 2.54 21.55
C VAL A 125 6.07 2.68 22.54
N ALA A 126 5.88 3.51 23.56
CA ALA A 126 6.91 3.74 24.57
C ALA A 126 7.39 2.45 25.26
N ASP A 127 8.70 2.36 25.43
CA ASP A 127 9.43 1.32 26.12
C ASP A 127 9.74 1.68 27.57
N LYS A 128 9.97 0.65 28.38
CA LYS A 128 10.43 0.77 29.76
C LYS A 128 11.44 -0.32 30.05
N ASN A 129 12.58 0.04 30.63
CA ASN A 129 13.53 -0.94 31.15
C ASN A 129 14.22 -0.44 32.43
N GLY A 130 14.74 -1.37 33.24
CA GLY A 130 15.25 -1.03 34.56
C GLY A 130 16.57 -1.72 34.87
N ILE A 131 17.54 -0.94 35.34
CA ILE A 131 18.82 -1.41 35.86
C ILE A 131 19.03 -0.85 37.27
N ASN A 132 19.70 -1.62 38.14
CA ASN A 132 20.08 -1.13 39.47
C ASN A 132 21.33 -0.22 39.39
N GLU A 133 21.54 0.57 40.44
CA GLU A 133 22.63 1.53 40.60
C GLU A 133 24.02 0.88 40.66
N ALA A 134 24.07 -0.42 40.97
CA ALA A 134 25.28 -1.26 40.95
C ALA A 134 25.51 -1.95 39.60
N GLY A 135 24.59 -1.79 38.65
CA GLY A 135 24.65 -2.38 37.33
C GLY A 135 25.69 -1.70 36.45
N THR A 136 25.86 -2.21 35.23
CA THR A 136 26.78 -1.63 34.25
C THR A 136 26.04 -1.33 32.96
N THR A 137 25.39 -2.34 32.38
CA THR A 137 24.62 -2.20 31.15
C THR A 137 23.31 -2.97 31.17
N ILE A 138 22.36 -2.52 30.38
CA ILE A 138 21.12 -3.23 30.06
C ILE A 138 20.83 -3.14 28.56
N THR A 139 20.19 -4.15 28.00
CA THR A 139 19.88 -4.24 26.58
C THR A 139 18.39 -4.49 26.35
N GLY A 140 17.93 -4.18 25.13
CA GLY A 140 16.56 -4.41 24.68
C GLY A 140 16.41 -4.09 23.20
N ASN A 141 15.16 -4.02 22.74
CA ASN A 141 14.83 -3.56 21.39
C ASN A 141 13.56 -2.70 21.44
N VAL A 142 13.65 -1.45 20.99
CA VAL A 142 12.54 -0.48 21.00
C VAL A 142 11.48 -0.72 19.92
N LEU A 143 11.81 -1.52 18.89
CA LEU A 143 10.86 -1.85 17.82
C LEU A 143 10.05 -3.12 18.12
N ALA A 144 10.26 -3.77 19.28
CA ALA A 144 9.64 -5.07 19.58
C ALA A 144 8.12 -4.99 19.80
N ASN A 145 7.62 -3.82 20.19
CA ASN A 145 6.22 -3.48 20.43
C ASN A 145 5.70 -2.42 19.44
N ASP A 146 6.53 -1.98 18.51
CA ASP A 146 6.16 -1.06 17.44
C ASP A 146 5.57 -1.85 16.27
N ALA A 147 4.66 -1.22 15.55
CA ALA A 147 4.05 -1.80 14.35
C ALA A 147 3.89 -0.74 13.28
N ASP A 148 3.97 -1.17 12.03
CA ASP A 148 3.48 -0.36 10.94
C ASP A 148 1.94 -0.38 10.95
N GLY A 149 1.30 0.77 10.68
CA GLY A 149 -0.13 0.91 10.95
C GLY A 149 -0.98 -0.03 10.09
N ALA A 150 -1.94 -0.74 10.68
CA ALA A 150 -2.77 -1.68 9.90
C ALA A 150 -3.66 -0.95 8.85
N PRO A 151 -3.86 -1.53 7.65
CA PRO A 151 -3.45 -2.86 7.21
C PRO A 151 -2.01 -2.98 6.65
N ASP A 152 -1.21 -1.93 6.74
CA ASP A 152 0.18 -1.95 6.29
C ASP A 152 1.10 -2.77 7.19
N THR A 153 2.25 -3.20 6.65
CA THR A 153 3.14 -4.20 7.25
C THR A 153 4.62 -3.97 6.97
N ASP A 154 5.03 -2.72 6.72
CA ASP A 154 6.42 -2.43 6.44
C ASP A 154 7.36 -2.71 7.60
N ALA A 155 8.59 -3.06 7.22
CA ALA A 155 9.64 -3.34 8.18
C ALA A 155 10.20 -2.04 8.77
N LEU A 156 9.86 -1.77 10.03
CA LEU A 156 10.33 -0.60 10.75
C LEU A 156 11.84 -0.61 11.03
N ILE A 157 12.40 0.59 11.07
CA ILE A 157 13.74 0.89 11.60
C ILE A 157 13.68 2.06 12.58
N VAL A 158 14.73 2.21 13.38
CA VAL A 158 14.99 3.48 14.07
C VAL A 158 15.64 4.44 13.08
N GLY A 159 14.89 5.48 12.70
CA GLY A 159 15.36 6.54 11.79
C GLY A 159 16.14 7.65 12.51
N ALA A 160 15.84 7.89 13.79
CA ALA A 160 16.51 8.93 14.57
C ALA A 160 16.46 8.66 16.08
N ILE A 161 17.38 9.29 16.80
CA ILE A 161 17.35 9.47 18.25
C ILE A 161 17.56 10.94 18.57
N ASN A 162 16.72 11.51 19.43
CA ASN A 162 16.82 12.93 19.77
C ASN A 162 18.12 13.23 20.52
N GLY A 163 18.83 14.28 20.10
CA GLY A 163 20.09 14.68 20.72
C GLY A 163 21.29 13.76 20.46
N GLY A 164 21.15 12.79 19.54
CA GLY A 164 22.21 11.82 19.25
C GLY A 164 22.25 11.37 17.79
N THR A 165 23.00 10.29 17.56
CA THR A 165 23.15 9.64 16.26
C THR A 165 22.88 8.15 16.43
N VAL A 166 22.01 7.59 15.58
CA VAL A 166 21.73 6.14 15.58
C VAL A 166 23.03 5.36 15.39
N GLY A 167 23.24 4.33 16.22
CA GLY A 167 24.45 3.51 16.27
C GLY A 167 25.62 4.13 17.05
N ALA A 168 25.47 5.36 17.57
CA ALA A 168 26.47 6.01 18.41
C ALA A 168 25.96 6.20 19.84
N ALA A 169 26.89 6.41 20.77
CA ALA A 169 26.59 6.73 22.15
C ALA A 169 25.89 8.09 22.24
N THR A 170 24.66 8.10 22.73
CA THR A 170 23.85 9.27 23.02
C THR A 170 23.82 9.46 24.52
N ALA A 171 24.16 10.66 25.00
CA ALA A 171 24.19 10.94 26.43
C ALA A 171 22.76 11.07 26.97
N GLY A 172 22.46 10.32 28.03
CA GLY A 172 21.31 10.55 28.89
C GLY A 172 21.68 11.36 30.13
N THR A 173 20.75 11.49 31.06
CA THR A 173 20.96 12.17 32.35
C THR A 173 21.78 11.31 33.31
N TYR A 174 21.59 9.99 33.28
CA TYR A 174 22.16 9.04 34.26
C TYR A 174 23.05 7.97 33.62
N GLY A 175 23.31 8.09 32.32
CA GLY A 175 24.07 7.13 31.54
C GLY A 175 24.16 7.50 30.07
N SER A 176 24.39 6.51 29.22
CA SER A 176 24.44 6.68 27.77
C SER A 176 23.81 5.50 27.03
N LEU A 177 23.01 5.80 26.01
CA LEU A 177 22.35 4.82 25.16
C LEU A 177 23.06 4.72 23.81
N VAL A 178 23.40 3.50 23.38
CA VAL A 178 23.66 3.19 21.97
C VAL A 178 22.41 2.52 21.43
N LEU A 179 21.69 3.19 20.53
CA LEU A 179 20.48 2.69 19.86
C LEU A 179 20.77 2.45 18.39
N ASN A 180 20.66 1.22 17.92
CA ASN A 180 20.92 0.83 16.54
C ASN A 180 19.67 0.96 15.66
N SER A 181 19.87 0.96 14.34
CA SER A 181 18.78 1.09 13.36
C SER A 181 17.79 -0.08 13.39
N ASP A 182 18.21 -1.27 13.84
CA ASP A 182 17.36 -2.45 14.01
C ASP A 182 16.55 -2.43 15.32
N GLY A 183 16.59 -1.30 16.05
CA GLY A 183 15.92 -1.11 17.32
C GLY A 183 16.69 -1.66 18.52
N SER A 184 17.71 -2.49 18.31
CA SER A 184 18.51 -3.02 19.41
C SER A 184 19.26 -1.89 20.12
N TYR A 185 19.31 -1.95 21.45
CA TYR A 185 20.02 -0.95 22.23
C TYR A 185 20.86 -1.54 23.36
N THR A 186 21.85 -0.77 23.78
CA THR A 186 22.56 -0.94 25.05
C THR A 186 22.58 0.39 25.79
N TYR A 187 22.03 0.41 26.99
CA TYR A 187 22.18 1.53 27.92
C TYR A 187 23.28 1.22 28.92
N THR A 188 24.22 2.14 29.10
CA THR A 188 25.33 2.06 30.06
C THR A 188 25.12 3.10 31.15
N ILE A 189 25.01 2.68 32.40
CA ILE A 189 24.84 3.59 33.52
C ILE A 189 26.14 4.34 33.82
N ASP A 190 26.04 5.60 34.23
CA ASP A 190 27.19 6.35 34.75
C ASP A 190 27.29 6.18 36.27
N ASN A 191 28.04 5.15 36.72
CA ASN A 191 28.26 4.94 38.16
C ASN A 191 29.15 6.03 38.81
N LEU A 192 29.73 6.97 38.03
CA LEU A 192 30.41 8.14 38.60
C LEU A 192 29.43 9.30 38.86
N ASN A 193 28.18 9.20 38.39
CA ASN A 193 27.16 10.20 38.66
C ASN A 193 26.73 10.14 40.13
N PRO A 194 26.93 11.21 40.93
CA PRO A 194 26.63 11.19 42.35
C PRO A 194 25.14 11.05 42.66
N VAL A 195 24.24 11.42 41.73
CA VAL A 195 22.78 11.24 41.90
C VAL A 195 22.42 9.76 41.82
N VAL A 196 23.06 9.00 40.91
CA VAL A 196 22.90 7.54 40.83
C VAL A 196 23.41 6.88 42.11
N GLN A 197 24.58 7.31 42.61
CA GLN A 197 25.18 6.73 43.82
C GLN A 197 24.46 7.11 45.13
N ALA A 198 23.57 8.11 45.08
CA ALA A 198 22.78 8.55 46.23
C ALA A 198 21.41 7.87 46.32
N LEU A 199 21.09 6.92 45.43
CA LEU A 199 19.83 6.19 45.47
C LEU A 199 19.72 5.31 46.72
N ASP A 200 18.69 5.56 47.52
CA ASP A 200 18.30 4.67 48.63
C ASP A 200 17.39 3.55 48.14
N ALA A 201 17.24 2.50 48.97
CA ALA A 201 16.34 1.40 48.69
C ALA A 201 14.90 1.87 48.42
N GLY A 202 14.36 1.52 47.25
CA GLY A 202 13.01 1.87 46.82
C GLY A 202 12.89 3.21 46.08
N GLN A 203 13.98 3.96 45.91
CA GLN A 203 14.01 5.13 45.04
C GLN A 203 14.31 4.72 43.59
N THR A 204 13.89 5.55 42.63
CA THR A 204 14.11 5.35 41.19
C THR A 204 14.49 6.67 40.52
N LEU A 205 15.39 6.61 39.54
CA LEU A 205 15.65 7.68 38.59
C LEU A 205 15.10 7.26 37.23
N LEU A 206 14.64 8.22 36.43
CA LEU A 206 14.18 8.00 35.06
C LEU A 206 15.10 8.74 34.10
N ASP A 207 15.59 8.04 33.08
CA ASP A 207 16.30 8.64 31.96
C ASP A 207 15.47 8.44 30.71
N ILE A 208 14.91 9.52 30.15
CA ILE A 208 13.94 9.43 29.06
C ILE A 208 14.63 9.83 27.76
N LEU A 209 14.81 8.89 26.84
CA LEU A 209 15.31 9.14 25.50
C LEU A 209 14.20 8.96 24.47
N THR A 210 14.06 9.93 23.55
CA THR A 210 13.08 9.88 22.46
C THR A 210 13.73 9.34 21.18
N TYR A 211 13.10 8.35 20.55
CA TYR A 211 13.49 7.81 19.25
C TYR A 211 12.35 7.97 18.23
N THR A 212 12.70 7.83 16.96
CA THR A 212 11.76 7.88 15.82
C THR A 212 11.79 6.55 15.08
N ALA A 213 10.67 5.82 15.09
CA ALA A 213 10.41 4.70 14.19
C ALA A 213 10.09 5.21 12.78
N ASN A 214 10.53 4.49 11.76
CA ASN A 214 10.38 4.84 10.35
C ASN A 214 10.11 3.58 9.51
N ASP A 215 9.13 3.67 8.61
CA ASP A 215 8.73 2.64 7.65
C ASP A 215 9.67 2.52 6.42
N LYS A 216 10.43 3.59 6.16
CA LYS A 216 11.27 3.86 4.96
C LYS A 216 10.51 4.37 3.73
N GLU A 217 9.25 4.71 3.90
CA GLU A 217 8.32 5.12 2.84
C GLU A 217 7.70 6.50 3.15
N GLY A 218 8.35 7.24 4.05
CA GLY A 218 8.01 8.62 4.41
C GLY A 218 7.19 8.77 5.69
N GLY A 219 6.69 7.68 6.27
CA GLY A 219 6.02 7.68 7.56
C GLY A 219 6.99 7.56 8.73
N THR A 220 6.66 8.27 9.80
CA THR A 220 7.46 8.26 11.03
C THR A 220 6.57 8.37 12.26
N SER A 221 7.06 7.85 13.39
CA SER A 221 6.38 7.90 14.68
C SER A 221 7.39 8.02 15.80
N ASN A 222 7.11 8.86 16.80
CA ASN A 222 8.02 9.07 17.93
C ASN A 222 7.54 8.28 19.15
N ALA A 223 8.49 7.67 19.87
CA ALA A 223 8.26 7.04 21.16
C ALA A 223 9.47 7.28 22.09
N THR A 224 9.34 6.84 23.34
CA THR A 224 10.34 7.04 24.38
C THR A 224 10.78 5.72 24.96
N LEU A 225 12.07 5.61 25.30
CA LEU A 225 12.60 4.61 26.21
C LEU A 225 12.82 5.27 27.58
N ASP A 226 12.20 4.70 28.62
CA ASP A 226 12.47 5.03 30.04
C ASP A 226 13.29 3.97 30.79
#